data_AF-A0A815Q5C1-F1
#
_entry.id   AF-A0A815Q5C1-F1
#
_cell.length_a   1.000
_cell.length_b   1.000
_cell.length_c   1.000
_cell.angle_alpha   90.00
_cell.angle_beta   90.00
_cell.angle_gamma   90.00
#
_symmetry.space_group_name_H-M   'P 1'
#
loop_
_entity.id
_entity.type
_entity.pdbx_description
1 polymer ?
#
loop_
_entity_poly.entity_id
_entity_poly.type
_entity_poly.pdbx_seq_one_letter_code
_entity_poly.pdbx_strand_id
1 'polypeptide(L)'
;MITKSSILTTFFRNEIKRRQIDLDAAINPDGNEEKIKANDLINDFYIRWNSTFIMLARLWAGQQIVNDIIYSPQSHIGLTIKQIEKIRSLQINQFEWQLIESLSNVLAPFYFATKCLSGRQYPTLSLSYWTINNLYFHLTKEKPNCPLENGLKNLLLDKFDFYFKTNVTHEQRCAKLIAAYLDPFTLSDLSIEEINEAELMLMRLTKDISNSKKSTTSISSESVQSQSASSSSSSINLSKPSKLSTVNRF
;
A
#
# COMPACT_ATOMS: atom_id res chain seq x y z
N MET A 1 -6.93 24.28 6.35
CA MET A 1 -6.04 24.09 5.19
C MET A 1 -6.37 22.80 4.40
N ILE A 2 -6.50 21.63 5.06
CA ILE A 2 -6.97 20.37 4.44
C ILE A 2 -8.35 20.54 3.76
N THR A 3 -9.23 21.34 4.35
CA THR A 3 -10.56 21.66 3.83
C THR A 3 -10.53 22.40 2.49
N LYS A 4 -9.61 23.36 2.28
CA LYS A 4 -9.50 24.11 1.02
C LYS A 4 -9.06 23.20 -0.14
N SER A 5 -8.07 22.34 0.08
CA SER A 5 -7.59 21.37 -0.92
C SER A 5 -8.65 20.31 -1.28
N SER A 6 -9.41 19.84 -0.29
CA SER A 6 -10.54 18.93 -0.52
C SER A 6 -11.65 19.58 -1.34
N ILE A 7 -11.97 20.85 -1.09
CA ILE A 7 -12.98 21.60 -1.85
C ILE A 7 -12.52 21.80 -3.31
N LEU A 8 -11.26 22.19 -3.54
CA LEU A 8 -10.69 22.34 -4.88
C LEU A 8 -10.71 21.02 -5.66
N THR A 9 -10.23 19.93 -5.06
CA THR A 9 -10.27 18.61 -5.72
C THR A 9 -11.69 18.09 -5.95
N THR A 10 -12.62 18.38 -5.05
CA THR A 10 -14.04 18.05 -5.22
C THR A 10 -14.66 18.86 -6.36
N PHE A 11 -14.34 20.15 -6.45
CA PHE A 11 -14.78 21.02 -7.55
C PHE A 11 -14.27 20.50 -8.90
N PHE A 12 -12.97 20.25 -9.03
CA PHE A 12 -12.39 19.70 -10.27
C PHE A 12 -12.94 18.32 -10.61
N ARG A 13 -13.12 17.43 -9.61
CA ARG A 13 -13.75 16.11 -9.82
C ARG A 13 -15.17 16.25 -10.36
N ASN A 14 -15.97 17.15 -9.80
CA ASN A 14 -17.35 17.36 -10.22
C ASN A 14 -17.43 17.98 -11.61
N GLU A 15 -16.52 18.90 -11.94
CA GLU A 15 -16.46 19.53 -13.26
C GLU A 15 -16.03 18.54 -14.35
N ILE A 16 -15.04 17.69 -14.07
CA ILE A 16 -14.62 16.60 -14.98
C ILE A 16 -15.77 15.60 -15.18
N LYS A 17 -16.47 15.20 -14.11
CA LYS A 17 -17.63 14.31 -14.21
C LYS A 17 -18.76 14.90 -15.05
N ARG A 18 -19.08 16.19 -14.90
CA ARG A 18 -20.09 16.86 -15.73
C ARG A 18 -19.71 16.82 -17.20
N ARG A 19 -18.47 17.22 -17.52
CA ARG A 19 -17.99 17.21 -18.91
C ARG A 19 -17.95 15.80 -19.51
N GLN A 20 -17.67 14.78 -18.70
CA GLN A 20 -17.75 13.38 -19.14
C GLN A 20 -19.20 12.98 -19.43
N ILE A 21 -20.16 13.34 -18.57
CA ILE A 21 -21.60 13.10 -18.82
C ILE A 21 -22.08 13.82 -20.08
N ASP A 22 -21.64 15.07 -20.29
CA ASP A 22 -21.99 15.86 -21.47
C ASP A 22 -21.37 15.26 -22.75
N LEU A 23 -20.16 14.72 -22.67
CA LEU A 23 -19.50 14.00 -23.77
C LEU A 23 -20.16 12.65 -24.05
N ASP A 24 -20.50 11.89 -23.01
CA ASP A 24 -21.15 10.58 -23.14
C ASP A 24 -22.57 10.75 -23.72
N ALA A 25 -23.28 11.83 -23.35
CA ALA A 25 -24.58 12.22 -23.92
C ALA A 25 -24.47 12.70 -25.37
N ALA A 26 -23.33 13.29 -25.78
CA ALA A 26 -23.06 13.69 -27.15
C ALA A 26 -22.62 12.52 -28.06
N ILE A 27 -22.02 11.47 -27.48
CA ILE A 27 -21.48 10.32 -28.21
C ILE A 27 -22.51 9.19 -28.34
N ASN A 28 -23.47 9.06 -27.42
CA ASN A 28 -24.56 8.07 -27.49
C ASN A 28 -25.93 8.70 -27.13
N PRO A 29 -26.70 9.17 -28.13
CA PRO A 29 -28.06 9.64 -27.90
C PRO A 29 -29.09 8.51 -27.73
N ASP A 30 -28.74 7.27 -28.10
CA ASP A 30 -29.58 6.08 -27.92
C ASP A 30 -29.14 5.32 -26.66
N GLY A 31 -30.00 5.35 -25.64
CA GLY A 31 -29.77 4.89 -24.27
C GLY A 31 -29.55 3.38 -24.08
N ASN A 32 -28.51 2.83 -24.70
CA ASN A 32 -27.99 1.51 -24.34
C ASN A 32 -27.00 1.67 -23.18
N GLU A 33 -27.55 1.66 -21.96
CA GLU A 33 -26.79 1.53 -20.72
C GLU A 33 -26.00 0.22 -20.72
N GLU A 34 -24.75 0.25 -21.20
CA GLU A 34 -23.77 -0.73 -20.76
C GLU A 34 -23.51 -0.47 -19.27
N LYS A 35 -24.33 -1.10 -18.43
CA LYS A 35 -24.18 -1.13 -16.97
C LYS A 35 -22.76 -1.53 -16.64
N ILE A 36 -21.97 -0.58 -16.18
CA ILE A 36 -20.67 -0.80 -15.54
C ILE A 36 -20.93 -1.84 -14.43
N LYS A 37 -20.44 -3.07 -14.63
CA LYS A 37 -20.65 -4.18 -13.70
C LYS A 37 -20.03 -3.80 -12.36
N ALA A 38 -20.87 -3.65 -11.33
CA ALA A 38 -20.49 -3.26 -9.96
C ALA A 38 -19.60 -4.27 -9.21
N ASN A 39 -19.09 -5.31 -9.87
CA ASN A 39 -18.28 -6.37 -9.26
C ASN A 39 -16.77 -6.11 -9.27
N ASP A 40 -16.29 -5.02 -9.87
CA ASP A 40 -14.88 -4.60 -9.79
C ASP A 40 -14.71 -3.41 -8.86
N LEU A 41 -15.27 -3.48 -7.65
CA LEU A 41 -14.78 -2.65 -6.54
C LEU A 41 -13.39 -3.16 -6.14
N ILE A 42 -12.41 -2.91 -7.00
CA ILE A 42 -11.00 -3.00 -6.66
C ILE A 42 -10.81 -2.01 -5.50
N ASN A 43 -10.73 -2.56 -4.29
CA ASN A 43 -10.28 -1.83 -3.12
C ASN A 43 -8.81 -1.45 -3.36
N ASP A 44 -8.56 -0.33 -4.04
CA ASP A 44 -7.23 0.24 -4.17
C ASP A 44 -6.78 0.79 -2.81
N PHE A 45 -6.30 -0.12 -1.94
CA PHE A 45 -5.76 0.22 -0.62
C PHE A 45 -4.63 1.25 -0.72
N TYR A 46 -3.78 1.16 -1.76
CA TYR A 46 -2.71 2.13 -1.99
C TYR A 46 -3.23 3.51 -2.42
N ILE A 47 -4.42 3.63 -3.03
CA ILE A 47 -5.01 4.94 -3.36
C ILE A 47 -5.63 5.58 -2.12
N ARG A 48 -6.25 4.80 -1.22
CA ARG A 48 -6.90 5.35 -0.01
C ARG A 48 -5.90 5.85 1.02
N TRP A 49 -4.88 5.06 1.34
CA TRP A 49 -3.89 5.42 2.35
C TRP A 49 -2.98 6.57 1.89
N ASN A 50 -2.80 6.72 0.58
CA ASN A 50 -1.96 7.76 0.00
C ASN A 50 -2.73 8.92 -0.64
N SER A 51 -4.07 8.96 -0.47
CA SER A 51 -4.92 9.98 -1.08
C SER A 51 -4.46 11.40 -0.73
N THR A 52 -4.04 11.63 0.52
CA THR A 52 -3.49 12.90 0.98
C THR A 52 -2.21 13.27 0.23
N PHE A 53 -1.23 12.37 0.14
CA PHE A 53 0.02 12.62 -0.56
C PHE A 53 -0.23 12.89 -2.06
N ILE A 54 -1.03 12.04 -2.73
CA ILE A 54 -1.33 12.19 -4.16
C ILE A 54 -2.05 13.52 -4.42
N MET A 55 -2.97 13.93 -3.54
CA MET A 55 -3.66 15.21 -3.63
C MET A 55 -2.66 16.37 -3.52
N LEU A 56 -1.80 16.37 -2.50
CA LEU A 56 -0.84 17.44 -2.27
C LEU A 56 0.20 17.54 -3.40
N ALA A 57 0.72 16.39 -3.85
CA ALA A 57 1.67 16.33 -4.96
C ALA A 57 1.07 16.87 -6.28
N ARG A 58 -0.20 16.54 -6.57
CA ARG A 58 -0.91 17.09 -7.74
C ARG A 58 -1.17 18.59 -7.61
N LEU A 59 -1.56 19.05 -6.41
CA LEU A 59 -1.79 20.46 -6.15
C LEU A 59 -0.50 21.28 -6.31
N TRP A 60 0.62 20.76 -5.79
CA TRP A 60 1.95 21.34 -5.96
C TRP A 60 2.39 21.39 -7.42
N ALA A 61 2.27 20.27 -8.16
CA ALA A 61 2.62 20.23 -9.58
C ALA A 61 1.77 21.19 -10.44
N GLY A 62 0.51 21.43 -10.05
CA GLY A 62 -0.41 22.35 -10.70
C GLY A 62 -0.33 23.79 -10.19
N GLN A 63 0.66 24.16 -9.36
CA GLN A 63 0.74 25.47 -8.71
C GLN A 63 0.60 26.65 -9.67
N GLN A 64 1.29 26.59 -10.82
CA GLN A 64 1.22 27.67 -11.82
C GLN A 64 -0.20 27.82 -12.38
N ILE A 65 -0.82 26.72 -12.80
CA ILE A 65 -2.19 26.69 -13.34
C ILE A 65 -3.19 27.21 -12.29
N VAL A 66 -3.03 26.79 -11.03
CA VAL A 66 -3.89 27.24 -9.92
C VAL A 66 -3.73 28.74 -9.69
N ASN A 67 -2.50 29.24 -9.67
CA ASN A 67 -2.24 30.67 -9.54
C ASN A 67 -2.81 31.45 -10.72
N ASP A 68 -2.62 30.99 -11.95
CA ASP A 68 -3.15 31.64 -13.16
C ASP A 68 -4.69 31.76 -13.10
N ILE A 69 -5.38 30.68 -12.70
CA ILE A 69 -6.84 30.68 -12.53
C ILE A 69 -7.29 31.65 -11.42
N ILE A 70 -6.53 31.77 -10.34
CA ILE A 70 -6.88 32.62 -9.20
C ILE A 70 -6.63 34.11 -9.49
N TYR A 71 -5.46 34.43 -10.05
CA TYR A 71 -5.02 35.82 -10.27
C TYR A 71 -5.56 36.40 -11.58
N SER A 72 -5.66 35.59 -12.63
CA SER A 72 -6.21 35.98 -13.93
C SER A 72 -7.30 35.00 -14.38
N PRO A 73 -8.46 34.96 -13.69
CA PRO A 73 -9.64 34.24 -14.16
C PRO A 73 -10.14 34.95 -15.42
N GLN A 74 -9.53 34.68 -16.57
CA GLN A 74 -9.94 35.30 -17.82
C GLN A 74 -11.36 34.85 -18.14
N SER A 75 -12.08 35.78 -18.77
CA SER A 75 -13.48 35.78 -19.20
C SER A 75 -13.93 34.58 -20.05
N HIS A 76 -13.07 33.57 -20.26
CA HIS A 76 -13.23 32.50 -21.25
C HIS A 76 -13.99 31.27 -20.76
N ILE A 77 -14.54 31.26 -19.53
CA ILE A 77 -15.15 30.05 -18.94
C ILE A 77 -16.67 30.23 -18.69
N GLY A 78 -17.27 31.36 -19.03
CA GLY A 78 -18.70 31.59 -18.70
C GLY A 78 -18.97 31.57 -17.19
N LEU A 79 -17.94 31.85 -16.37
CA LEU A 79 -18.04 31.91 -14.91
C LEU A 79 -18.82 33.15 -14.50
N THR A 80 -19.77 32.97 -13.58
CA THR A 80 -20.50 34.08 -12.96
C THR A 80 -19.59 34.89 -12.03
N ILE A 81 -19.93 36.17 -11.80
CA ILE A 81 -19.20 37.08 -10.90
C ILE A 81 -19.00 36.45 -9.51
N LYS A 82 -20.04 35.78 -8.96
CA LYS A 82 -19.96 35.08 -7.67
C LYS A 82 -18.95 33.93 -7.66
N GLN A 83 -18.80 33.22 -8.77
CA GLN A 83 -17.80 32.14 -8.90
C GLN A 83 -16.38 32.71 -8.99
N ILE A 84 -16.19 33.82 -9.70
CA ILE A 84 -14.90 34.52 -9.80
C ILE A 84 -14.47 35.02 -8.42
N GLU A 85 -15.36 35.66 -7.67
CA GLU A 85 -15.08 36.10 -6.30
C GLU A 85 -14.75 34.92 -5.37
N LYS A 86 -15.48 33.81 -5.51
CA LYS A 86 -15.20 32.60 -4.74
C LYS A 86 -13.83 31.99 -5.08
N ILE A 87 -13.43 31.98 -6.36
CA ILE A 87 -12.11 31.50 -6.78
C ILE A 87 -11.01 32.40 -6.23
N ARG A 88 -11.18 33.72 -6.33
CA ARG A 88 -10.24 34.68 -5.73
C ARG A 88 -10.12 34.52 -4.22
N SER A 89 -11.21 34.17 -3.52
CA SER A 89 -11.18 33.90 -2.08
C SER A 89 -10.38 32.65 -1.69
N LEU A 90 -10.06 31.78 -2.65
CA LEU A 90 -9.26 30.57 -2.46
C LEU A 90 -7.76 30.80 -2.72
N GLN A 91 -7.32 32.07 -2.82
CA GLN A 91 -5.92 32.42 -3.00
C GLN A 91 -5.05 31.71 -1.95
N ILE A 92 -4.03 31.02 -2.45
CA ILE A 92 -3.02 30.32 -1.66
C ILE A 92 -1.80 31.22 -1.59
N ASN A 93 -1.40 31.60 -0.38
CA ASN A 93 -0.22 32.44 -0.18
C ASN A 93 1.08 31.63 -0.25
N GLN A 94 2.22 32.32 -0.30
CA GLN A 94 3.52 31.66 -0.42
C GLN A 94 3.82 30.71 0.74
N PHE A 95 3.40 31.06 1.96
CA PHE A 95 3.59 30.22 3.14
C PHE A 95 2.74 28.94 3.07
N GLU A 96 1.50 29.02 2.62
CA GLU A 96 0.64 27.86 2.38
C GLU A 96 1.22 26.94 1.30
N TRP A 97 1.82 27.50 0.25
CA TRP A 97 2.55 26.74 -0.77
C TRP A 97 3.76 26.00 -0.20
N GLN A 98 4.59 26.68 0.60
CA GLN A 98 5.72 26.05 1.30
C GLN A 98 5.28 24.94 2.26
N LEU A 99 4.12 25.10 2.90
CA LEU A 99 3.54 24.09 3.77
C LEU A 99 3.03 22.87 2.97
N ILE A 100 2.42 23.06 1.81
CA ILE A 100 2.05 21.95 0.90
C ILE A 100 3.28 21.19 0.44
N GLU A 101 4.35 21.89 0.06
CA GLU A 101 5.63 21.29 -0.33
C GLU A 101 6.24 20.48 0.83
N SER A 102 6.35 21.08 2.01
CA SER A 102 6.89 20.44 3.22
C SER A 102 6.11 19.17 3.59
N LEU A 103 4.77 19.23 3.56
CA LEU A 103 3.92 18.06 3.79
C LEU A 103 4.14 16.98 2.74
N SER A 104 4.26 17.35 1.47
CA SER A 104 4.51 16.41 0.37
C SER A 104 5.87 15.72 0.55
N ASN A 105 6.91 16.48 0.93
CA ASN A 105 8.25 15.95 1.18
C ASN A 105 8.29 14.96 2.34
N VAL A 106 7.60 15.27 3.45
CA VAL A 106 7.53 14.38 4.62
C VAL A 106 6.76 13.10 4.29
N LEU A 107 5.67 13.19 3.52
CA LEU A 107 4.81 12.06 3.19
C LEU A 107 5.32 11.21 2.02
N ALA A 108 6.18 11.74 1.15
CA ALA A 108 6.66 11.01 -0.03
C ALA A 108 7.29 9.64 0.29
N PRO A 109 8.18 9.49 1.31
CA PRO A 109 8.72 8.18 1.66
C PRO A 109 7.67 7.17 2.11
N PHE A 110 6.58 7.61 2.77
CA PHE A 110 5.47 6.74 3.13
C PHE A 110 4.68 6.26 1.92
N TYR A 111 4.52 7.12 0.91
CA TYR A 111 3.93 6.72 -0.38
C TYR A 111 4.75 5.61 -1.05
N PHE A 112 6.07 5.76 -1.13
CA PHE A 112 6.94 4.74 -1.72
C PHE A 112 6.96 3.46 -0.88
N ALA A 113 7.01 3.56 0.44
CA ALA A 113 6.96 2.43 1.36
C ALA A 113 5.68 1.61 1.18
N THR A 114 4.51 2.26 1.17
CA THR A 114 3.23 1.57 0.97
C THR A 114 3.13 0.93 -0.41
N LYS A 115 3.63 1.59 -1.46
CA LYS A 115 3.69 1.02 -2.81
C LYS A 115 4.60 -0.23 -2.86
N CYS A 116 5.78 -0.16 -2.23
CA CYS A 116 6.73 -1.26 -2.15
C CYS A 116 6.12 -2.46 -1.41
N LEU A 117 5.52 -2.25 -0.24
CA LEU A 117 4.97 -3.32 0.60
C LEU A 117 3.62 -3.88 0.11
N SER A 118 2.95 -3.17 -0.80
CA SER A 118 1.71 -3.64 -1.45
C SER A 118 1.97 -4.52 -2.68
N GLY A 119 3.24 -4.79 -3.00
CA GLY A 119 3.62 -5.67 -4.10
C GLY A 119 3.07 -7.08 -3.94
N ARG A 120 2.67 -7.70 -5.06
CA ARG A 120 2.17 -9.09 -5.10
C ARG A 120 3.09 -10.06 -5.82
N GLN A 121 4.07 -9.53 -6.56
CA GLN A 121 4.95 -10.31 -7.43
C GLN A 121 6.28 -10.69 -6.75
N TYR A 122 6.48 -10.29 -5.50
CA TYR A 122 7.70 -10.54 -4.73
C TYR A 122 7.38 -10.66 -3.23
N PRO A 123 8.23 -11.33 -2.44
CA PRO A 123 8.09 -11.37 -0.99
C PRO A 123 8.21 -9.96 -0.40
N THR A 124 7.20 -9.53 0.37
CA THR A 124 7.18 -8.19 0.98
C THR A 124 7.56 -8.19 2.46
N LEU A 125 7.57 -9.35 3.11
CA LEU A 125 7.85 -9.45 4.55
C LEU A 125 9.31 -9.15 4.89
N SER A 126 10.27 -9.63 4.10
CA SER A 126 11.69 -9.26 4.26
C SER A 126 11.90 -7.77 3.97
N LEU A 127 11.36 -7.27 2.87
CA LEU A 127 11.39 -5.84 2.49
C LEU A 127 10.73 -4.93 3.53
N SER A 128 9.80 -5.43 4.33
CA SER A 128 9.18 -4.66 5.42
C SER A 128 10.19 -4.22 6.47
N TYR A 129 11.20 -5.04 6.76
CA TYR A 129 12.29 -4.69 7.67
C TYR A 129 13.05 -3.46 7.16
N TRP A 130 13.56 -3.56 5.93
CA TRP A 130 14.28 -2.46 5.28
C TRP A 130 13.43 -1.18 5.17
N THR A 131 12.17 -1.34 4.77
CA THR A 131 11.25 -0.20 4.60
C THR A 131 10.99 0.53 5.92
N ILE A 132 10.75 -0.21 7.01
CA ILE A 132 10.52 0.36 8.35
C ILE A 132 11.77 1.12 8.82
N ASN A 133 12.95 0.54 8.65
CA ASN A 133 14.20 1.18 9.07
C ASN A 133 14.49 2.47 8.28
N ASN A 134 14.23 2.47 6.96
CA ASN A 134 14.38 3.67 6.14
C ASN A 134 13.38 4.77 6.51
N LEU A 135 12.13 4.41 6.82
CA LEU A 135 11.15 5.37 7.32
C LEU A 135 11.56 5.95 8.66
N TYR A 136 12.06 5.10 9.57
CA TYR A 136 12.58 5.56 10.87
C TYR A 136 13.73 6.55 10.69
N PHE A 137 14.73 6.21 9.87
CA PHE A 137 15.84 7.11 9.55
C PHE A 137 15.37 8.43 8.93
N HIS A 138 14.40 8.39 8.01
CA HIS A 138 13.82 9.60 7.44
C HIS A 138 13.16 10.49 8.50
N LEU A 139 12.44 9.91 9.46
CA LEU A 139 11.77 10.64 10.52
C LEU A 139 12.75 11.21 11.55
N THR A 140 13.82 10.50 11.89
CA THR A 140 14.83 10.98 12.86
C THR A 140 15.84 11.94 12.26
N LYS A 141 16.02 11.94 10.93
CA LYS A 141 16.92 12.86 10.25
C LYS A 141 16.36 14.29 10.26
N GLU A 142 16.91 15.11 11.15
CA GLU A 142 16.61 16.54 11.21
C GLU A 142 17.14 17.28 9.99
N LYS A 143 16.37 18.26 9.51
CA LYS A 143 16.82 19.25 8.54
C LYS A 143 16.89 20.62 9.23
N PRO A 144 18.08 21.19 9.47
CA PRO A 144 18.23 22.41 10.27
C PRO A 144 17.47 23.62 9.69
N ASN A 145 17.25 23.65 8.37
CA ASN A 145 16.59 24.76 7.67
C ASN A 145 15.08 24.56 7.43
N CYS A 146 14.47 23.51 7.98
CA CYS A 146 13.06 23.18 7.73
C CYS A 146 12.30 22.86 9.04
N PRO A 147 12.02 23.86 9.90
CA PRO A 147 11.40 23.63 11.21
C PRO A 147 10.00 23.00 11.10
N LEU A 148 9.27 23.32 10.04
CA LEU A 148 7.96 22.75 9.77
C LEU A 148 8.04 21.26 9.41
N GLU A 149 8.99 20.86 8.56
CA GLU A 149 9.21 19.44 8.24
C GLU A 149 9.62 18.66 9.50
N ASN A 150 10.52 19.21 10.33
CA ASN A 150 10.94 18.56 11.57
C ASN A 150 9.79 18.41 12.56
N GLY A 151 8.96 19.44 12.73
CA GLY A 151 7.77 19.36 13.58
C GLY A 151 6.80 18.27 13.12
N LEU A 152 6.56 18.16 11.81
CA LEU A 152 5.72 17.09 11.24
C LEU A 152 6.35 15.70 11.42
N LYS A 153 7.66 15.57 11.21
CA LYS A 153 8.39 14.31 11.41
C LYS A 153 8.30 13.85 12.86
N ASN A 154 8.47 14.74 13.83
CA ASN A 154 8.37 14.39 15.25
C ASN A 154 6.96 13.87 15.61
N LEU A 155 5.91 14.54 15.13
CA LEU A 155 4.53 14.06 15.32
C LEU A 155 4.29 12.67 14.71
N LEU A 156 4.89 12.41 13.55
CA LEU A 156 4.80 11.11 12.90
C LEU A 156 5.64 10.05 13.60
N LEU A 157 6.80 10.42 14.14
CA LEU A 157 7.72 9.54 14.85
C LEU A 157 7.06 8.93 16.09
N ASP A 158 6.31 9.73 16.87
CA ASP A 158 5.56 9.24 18.03
C ASP A 158 4.55 8.16 17.63
N LYS A 159 3.83 8.37 16.52
CA LYS A 159 2.89 7.37 15.99
C LYS A 159 3.62 6.16 15.42
N PHE A 160 4.73 6.40 14.74
CA PHE A 160 5.55 5.36 14.14
C PHE A 160 6.08 4.39 15.22
N ASP A 161 6.65 4.93 16.31
CA ASP A 161 7.16 4.13 17.42
C ASP A 161 6.04 3.35 18.10
N PHE A 162 4.88 3.96 18.30
CA PHE A 162 3.72 3.23 18.84
C PHE A 162 3.35 2.02 17.99
N TYR A 163 3.23 2.17 16.66
CA TYR A 163 2.76 1.08 15.80
C TYR A 163 3.86 0.05 15.47
N PHE A 164 5.12 0.45 15.34
CA PHE A 164 6.20 -0.41 14.87
C PHE A 164 7.16 -0.90 15.96
N LYS A 165 7.07 -0.35 17.18
CA LYS A 165 7.82 -0.83 18.35
C LYS A 165 6.91 -1.32 19.47
N THR A 166 5.95 -0.50 19.90
CA THR A 166 5.14 -0.79 21.11
C THR A 166 4.01 -1.79 20.85
N ASN A 167 3.31 -1.66 19.74
CA ASN A 167 2.11 -2.47 19.43
C ASN A 167 2.40 -3.71 18.56
N VAL A 168 3.67 -4.06 18.37
CA VAL A 168 4.07 -5.22 17.56
C VAL A 168 4.10 -6.46 18.45
N THR A 169 3.39 -7.51 18.06
CA THR A 169 3.44 -8.77 18.81
C THR A 169 4.81 -9.43 18.65
N HIS A 170 5.19 -10.24 19.64
CA HIS A 170 6.45 -11.00 19.58
C HIS A 170 6.52 -11.83 18.28
N GLU A 171 5.44 -12.52 17.91
CA GLU A 171 5.35 -13.32 16.68
C GLU A 171 5.57 -12.50 15.41
N GLN A 172 4.95 -11.32 15.29
CA GLN A 172 5.12 -10.44 14.14
C GLN A 172 6.57 -9.97 14.02
N ARG A 173 7.19 -9.62 15.14
CA ARG A 173 8.61 -9.25 15.20
C ARG A 173 9.50 -10.40 14.74
N CYS A 174 9.27 -11.61 15.25
CA CYS A 174 9.99 -12.82 14.85
C CYS A 174 9.84 -13.10 13.36
N ALA A 175 8.61 -13.08 12.84
CA ALA A 175 8.34 -13.38 11.43
C ALA A 175 9.05 -12.39 10.50
N LYS A 176 9.03 -11.09 10.83
CA LYS A 176 9.75 -10.05 10.11
C LYS A 176 11.27 -10.30 10.14
N LEU A 177 11.82 -10.59 11.32
CA LEU A 177 13.26 -10.75 11.50
C LEU A 177 13.79 -12.00 10.77
N ILE A 178 13.08 -13.12 10.89
CA ILE A 178 13.41 -14.35 10.15
C ILE A 178 13.32 -14.12 8.65
N ALA A 179 12.27 -13.45 8.17
CA ALA A 179 12.14 -13.14 6.75
C ALA A 179 13.31 -12.28 6.26
N ALA A 180 13.75 -11.30 7.05
CA ALA A 180 14.86 -10.44 6.70
C ALA A 180 16.22 -11.17 6.75
N TYR A 181 16.39 -12.13 7.66
CA TYR A 181 17.57 -13.00 7.72
C TYR A 181 17.67 -13.95 6.53
N LEU A 182 16.54 -14.49 6.07
CA LEU A 182 16.50 -15.44 4.94
C LEU A 182 16.63 -14.76 3.57
N ASP A 183 16.51 -13.43 3.50
CA ASP A 183 16.61 -12.67 2.27
C ASP A 183 18.02 -12.06 2.12
N PRO A 184 18.80 -12.46 1.11
CA PRO A 184 20.14 -11.92 0.88
C PRO A 184 20.21 -10.40 0.75
N PHE A 185 19.12 -9.76 0.28
CA PHE A 185 19.08 -8.30 0.10
C PHE A 185 18.97 -7.54 1.42
N THR A 186 18.36 -8.14 2.44
CA THR A 186 18.18 -7.48 3.74
C THR A 186 19.14 -7.99 4.79
N LEU A 187 19.75 -9.17 4.59
CA LEU A 187 20.69 -9.76 5.52
C LEU A 187 21.87 -8.83 5.86
N SER A 188 22.36 -8.05 4.87
CA SER A 188 23.45 -7.10 5.08
C SER A 188 23.10 -5.94 6.02
N ASP A 189 21.81 -5.67 6.21
CA ASP A 189 21.32 -4.54 6.99
C ASP A 189 20.97 -4.93 8.43
N LEU A 190 21.02 -6.22 8.78
CA LEU A 190 20.78 -6.69 10.15
C LEU A 190 22.01 -6.48 11.03
N SER A 191 21.77 -6.14 12.29
CA SER A 191 22.82 -6.16 13.31
C SER A 191 23.22 -7.58 13.70
N ILE A 192 24.38 -7.74 14.34
CA ILE A 192 24.84 -9.05 14.82
C ILE A 192 23.86 -9.62 15.86
N GLU A 193 23.31 -8.77 16.71
CA GLU A 193 22.29 -9.15 17.70
C GLU A 193 21.02 -9.66 17.03
N GLU A 194 20.57 -8.97 15.99
CA GLU A 194 19.40 -9.33 15.20
C GLU A 194 19.59 -10.65 14.43
N ILE A 195 20.79 -10.88 13.91
CA ILE A 195 21.16 -12.16 13.28
C ILE A 195 21.10 -13.31 14.29
N ASN A 196 21.77 -13.17 15.43
CA ASN A 196 21.78 -14.18 16.48
C ASN A 196 20.37 -14.50 16.98
N GLU A 197 19.54 -13.46 17.08
CA GLU A 197 18.16 -13.60 17.49
C GLU A 197 17.32 -14.36 16.45
N ALA A 198 17.47 -14.04 15.16
CA ALA A 198 16.80 -14.74 14.07
C ALA A 198 17.17 -16.23 14.04
N GLU A 199 18.46 -16.54 14.20
CA GLU A 199 18.96 -17.92 14.23
C GLU A 199 18.38 -18.72 15.40
N LEU A 200 18.36 -18.13 16.59
CA LEU A 200 17.82 -18.77 17.78
C LEU A 200 16.31 -19.05 17.63
N MET A 201 15.57 -18.15 16.98
CA MET A 201 14.15 -18.36 16.66
C MET A 201 13.95 -19.48 15.63
N LEU A 202 14.75 -19.50 14.56
CA LEU A 202 14.72 -20.57 13.55
C LEU A 202 15.02 -21.94 14.17
N MET A 203 15.99 -22.03 15.08
CA MET A 203 16.28 -23.27 15.81
C MET A 203 15.10 -23.76 16.67
N ARG A 204 14.37 -22.84 17.32
CA ARG A 204 13.16 -23.19 18.08
C ARG A 204 12.06 -23.72 17.15
N LEU A 205 11.76 -23.01 16.07
CA LEU A 205 10.74 -23.41 15.09
C LEU A 205 11.05 -24.78 14.47
N THR A 206 12.30 -25.01 14.08
CA THR A 206 12.73 -26.31 13.50
C THR A 206 12.64 -27.45 14.51
N LYS A 207 12.97 -27.21 15.78
CA LYS A 207 12.80 -28.19 16.86
C LYS A 207 11.32 -28.53 17.08
N ASP A 208 10.44 -27.54 17.09
CA ASP A 208 9.00 -27.73 17.29
C ASP A 208 8.38 -28.51 16.12
N ILE A 209 8.80 -28.23 14.88
CA ILE A 209 8.38 -28.99 13.69
C ILE A 209 8.90 -30.44 13.74
N SER A 210 10.13 -30.65 14.20
CA SER A 210 10.70 -32.00 14.36
C SER A 210 9.93 -32.82 15.39
N ASN A 211 9.55 -32.19 16.51
CA ASN A 211 8.77 -32.84 17.56
C ASN A 211 7.33 -33.13 17.12
N SER A 212 6.67 -32.22 16.40
CA SER A 212 5.31 -32.46 15.90
C SER A 212 5.26 -33.63 14.90
N LYS A 213 6.25 -33.73 14.00
CA LYS A 213 6.38 -34.87 13.07
C LYS A 213 6.57 -36.21 13.77
N LYS A 214 7.31 -36.25 14.89
CA LYS A 214 7.48 -37.47 15.68
C LYS A 214 6.15 -37.93 16.31
N SER A 215 5.35 -37.00 16.83
CA SER A 215 4.04 -37.30 17.42
C SER A 215 3.01 -37.79 16.38
N THR A 216 3.03 -37.26 15.15
CA THR A 216 2.13 -37.71 14.08
C THR A 216 2.53 -39.08 13.51
N THR A 217 3.82 -39.41 13.51
CA THR A 217 4.32 -40.70 13.02
C THR A 217 3.99 -41.83 14.00
N SER A 218 3.99 -41.57 15.32
CA SER A 218 3.61 -42.56 16.35
C SER A 218 2.11 -42.91 16.38
N ILE A 219 1.22 -42.06 15.84
CA ILE A 219 -0.23 -42.36 15.76
C ILE A 219 -0.56 -43.26 14.56
N SER A 220 0.33 -43.34 13.57
CA SER A 220 0.12 -44.17 12.36
C SER A 220 0.65 -45.59 12.48
N SER A 221 1.33 -45.93 13.59
CA SER A 221 1.94 -47.25 13.81
C SER A 221 1.19 -48.16 14.80
N GLU A 222 0.08 -47.72 15.38
CA GLU A 222 -0.71 -48.52 16.34
C GLU A 222 -2.02 -49.12 15.78
N SER A 223 -2.32 -48.96 14.49
CA SER A 223 -3.55 -49.50 13.88
C SER A 223 -3.36 -50.62 12.85
N VAL A 224 -2.28 -51.41 12.96
CA VAL A 224 -2.12 -52.63 12.14
C VAL A 224 -1.65 -53.81 12.99
N GLN A 225 -2.57 -54.38 13.77
CA GLN A 225 -2.53 -55.80 14.15
C GLN A 225 -3.88 -56.26 14.72
N SER A 226 -4.77 -56.75 13.85
CA SER A 226 -5.53 -58.01 14.03
C SER A 226 -6.57 -58.25 12.91
N GLN A 227 -6.38 -59.38 12.21
CA GLN A 227 -7.36 -60.30 11.60
C GLN A 227 -8.19 -59.79 10.39
N SER A 228 -7.87 -60.13 9.13
CA SER A 228 -7.91 -61.43 8.39
C SER A 228 -9.30 -61.89 7.89
N ALA A 229 -9.38 -61.96 6.55
CA ALA A 229 -10.21 -62.81 5.68
C ALA A 229 -11.69 -62.44 5.41
N SER A 230 -11.96 -61.92 4.21
CA SER A 230 -12.68 -62.69 3.18
C SER A 230 -12.66 -61.97 1.82
N SER A 231 -12.59 -62.81 0.79
CA SER A 231 -12.39 -62.57 -0.64
C SER A 231 -13.59 -61.95 -1.36
N SER A 232 -13.32 -61.08 -2.35
CA SER A 232 -13.85 -61.25 -3.71
C SER A 232 -13.24 -60.24 -4.69
N SER A 233 -12.79 -60.79 -5.80
CA SER A 233 -12.19 -60.20 -6.99
C SER A 233 -13.15 -59.32 -7.79
N SER A 234 -12.68 -58.19 -8.31
CA SER A 234 -13.19 -57.54 -9.52
C SER A 234 -12.14 -56.62 -10.13
N SER A 235 -12.00 -56.76 -11.44
CA SER A 235 -10.89 -56.34 -12.29
C SER A 235 -10.89 -54.85 -12.66
N ILE A 236 -9.66 -54.31 -12.82
CA ILE A 236 -9.18 -53.44 -13.91
C ILE A 236 -10.06 -52.25 -14.33
N ASN A 237 -9.56 -51.02 -14.17
CA ASN A 237 -9.32 -50.15 -15.33
C ASN A 237 -8.37 -48.97 -15.06
N LEU A 238 -7.32 -48.96 -15.88
CA LEU A 238 -6.36 -47.88 -16.09
C LEU A 238 -7.03 -46.77 -16.91
N SER A 239 -6.94 -45.51 -16.49
CA SER A 239 -7.01 -44.38 -17.43
C SER A 239 -6.29 -43.14 -16.87
N LYS A 240 -5.11 -42.86 -17.46
CA LYS A 240 -4.64 -41.51 -17.78
C LYS A 240 -5.28 -41.13 -19.13
N PRO A 241 -5.51 -39.85 -19.50
CA PRO A 241 -4.38 -38.93 -19.75
C PRO A 241 -4.63 -37.40 -19.65
N SER A 242 -3.52 -36.65 -19.77
CA SER A 242 -3.35 -35.36 -20.50
C SER A 242 -4.04 -34.09 -19.96
N LYS A 243 -3.52 -32.86 -20.11
CA LYS A 243 -2.37 -32.31 -20.84
C LYS A 243 -2.07 -30.90 -20.29
N LEU A 244 -0.83 -30.49 -20.50
CA LEU A 244 -0.33 -29.11 -20.50
C LEU A 244 -1.24 -28.14 -21.28
N SER A 245 -1.33 -26.89 -20.82
CA SER A 245 -1.16 -25.74 -21.72
C SER A 245 -0.63 -24.50 -21.00
N THR A 246 0.67 -24.28 -21.19
CA THR A 246 1.35 -22.98 -21.33
C THR A 246 0.47 -21.90 -21.97
N VAL A 247 0.35 -20.72 -21.35
CA VAL A 247 0.20 -19.45 -22.10
C VAL A 247 0.95 -18.32 -21.36
N ASN A 248 2.09 -17.94 -21.94
CA ASN A 248 2.74 -16.64 -21.76
C ASN A 248 1.81 -15.53 -22.27
N ARG A 249 1.81 -14.35 -21.62
CA ARG A 249 1.92 -13.04 -22.29
C ARG A 249 2.08 -11.90 -21.28
N PHE A 250 3.08 -11.08 -21.58
CA PHE A 250 3.41 -9.70 -21.21
C PHE A 250 2.59 -9.00 -20.12
#